data_AF-A0A051U5F6-F1
#
_entry.id   AF-A0A051U5F6-F1
#
_cell.length_a   1.000
_cell.length_b   1.000
_cell.length_c   1.000
_cell.angle_alpha   90.00
_cell.angle_beta   90.00
_cell.angle_gamma   90.00
#
_symmetry.space_group_name_H-M   'P 1'
#
loop_
_entity.id
_entity.type
_entity.pdbx_description
1 polymer ?
#
loop_
_entity_poly.entity_id
_entity_poly.type
_entity_poly.pdbx_seq_one_letter_code
_entity_poly.pdbx_strand_id
1 'polypeptide(L)'
;MKPRHLLQSPAAYGSAAARKTRLLHRMRDAAVVRRWAHRKEEVALDTVPAIEDQLHALRPVCSAQRVSSGITCGAPAVAVAEIHAIDGCDQMGLTPDGDLVETLCQECLATVRWAMATYVGDKRETASRCGTRPLCITCGRPTGYLRSVFAVRPIRSEGLRS
;
A
#
# COMPACT_ATOMS: atom_id res chain seq x y z
N MET A 1 30.09 35.89 59.63
CA MET A 1 29.29 34.86 60.33
C MET A 1 29.91 33.50 60.00
N LYS A 2 30.21 32.71 61.03
CA LYS A 2 30.89 31.39 60.95
C LYS A 2 29.86 30.24 60.82
N PRO A 3 30.31 29.03 60.40
CA PRO A 3 29.53 27.97 59.76
C PRO A 3 28.98 26.93 60.74
N ARG A 4 28.08 26.05 60.29
CA ARG A 4 27.88 24.74 60.93
C ARG A 4 27.77 23.61 59.91
N HIS A 5 28.56 22.60 60.23
CA HIS A 5 28.86 21.35 59.57
C HIS A 5 28.37 20.23 60.51
N LEU A 6 28.32 18.98 60.01
CA LEU A 6 28.16 17.71 60.76
C LEU A 6 26.68 17.31 61.02
N LEU A 7 26.25 16.05 60.91
CA LEU A 7 26.96 14.78 61.12
C LEU A 7 26.19 13.60 60.45
N GLN A 8 26.90 12.49 60.34
CA GLN A 8 26.56 11.15 59.83
C GLN A 8 25.35 10.43 60.49
N SER A 9 24.84 9.43 59.75
CA SER A 9 23.94 8.29 60.07
C SER A 9 24.29 7.53 61.38
N PRO A 10 23.41 6.68 62.02
CA PRO A 10 22.85 5.42 61.44
C PRO A 10 21.46 4.92 61.95
N ALA A 11 20.92 3.91 61.23
CA ALA A 11 20.02 2.81 61.67
C ALA A 11 18.62 3.13 62.25
N ALA A 12 17.58 2.30 62.17
CA ALA A 12 17.16 1.17 61.34
C ALA A 12 15.77 0.75 61.90
N TYR A 13 14.75 0.59 61.05
CA TYR A 13 13.63 -0.36 61.21
C TYR A 13 12.74 -0.25 59.94
N GLY A 14 12.77 -1.18 58.98
CA GLY A 14 12.02 -2.46 58.95
C GLY A 14 10.59 -2.17 58.44
N SER A 15 9.96 -2.78 57.44
CA SER A 15 10.03 -4.05 56.68
C SER A 15 9.08 -3.81 55.47
N ALA A 16 9.32 -4.17 54.21
CA ALA A 16 9.36 -5.54 53.71
C ALA A 16 10.03 -5.59 52.32
N ALA A 17 10.93 -6.55 52.16
CA ALA A 17 11.59 -6.99 50.94
C ALA A 17 10.59 -7.78 50.05
N ALA A 18 10.81 -8.11 48.77
CA ALA A 18 12.07 -8.43 48.12
C ALA A 18 11.94 -8.44 46.58
N ARG A 19 13.06 -8.11 45.92
CA ARG A 19 13.40 -8.47 44.54
C ARG A 19 13.52 -9.98 44.37
N LYS A 20 13.31 -10.49 43.14
CA LYS A 20 14.15 -11.49 42.41
C LYS A 20 13.50 -11.81 41.06
N THR A 21 14.12 -11.59 39.89
CA THR A 21 15.14 -12.42 39.19
C THR A 21 14.91 -13.93 39.25
N ARG A 22 14.60 -14.55 38.10
CA ARG A 22 15.43 -15.56 37.39
C ARG A 22 14.61 -16.43 36.41
N LEU A 23 15.17 -16.57 35.20
CA LEU A 23 15.06 -17.74 34.34
C LEU A 23 15.12 -19.06 35.11
N LEU A 24 14.39 -20.08 34.66
CA LEU A 24 14.92 -21.42 34.31
C LEU A 24 13.82 -22.36 33.75
N HIS A 25 14.21 -23.12 32.71
CA HIS A 25 13.71 -24.41 32.18
C HIS A 25 12.68 -25.20 33.03
N ARG A 26 11.73 -25.97 32.48
CA ARG A 26 11.94 -27.27 31.76
C ARG A 26 10.59 -27.90 31.38
N MET A 27 10.65 -28.81 30.42
CA MET A 27 9.62 -29.58 29.69
C MET A 27 8.74 -30.52 30.55
N ARG A 28 7.52 -30.86 30.08
CA ARG A 28 7.17 -32.21 29.52
C ARG A 28 5.67 -32.36 29.17
N ASP A 29 5.47 -33.14 28.11
CA ASP A 29 4.24 -33.52 27.42
C ASP A 29 3.23 -34.33 28.25
N ALA A 30 1.95 -34.21 27.90
CA ALA A 30 1.02 -35.34 27.95
C ALA A 30 -0.06 -35.18 26.86
N ALA A 31 -0.11 -36.20 26.02
CA ALA A 31 -1.00 -36.37 24.89
C ALA A 31 -2.48 -36.37 25.27
N VAL A 32 -3.30 -35.71 24.46
CA VAL A 32 -4.68 -36.14 24.25
C VAL A 32 -4.86 -36.44 22.77
N VAL A 33 -4.68 -37.72 22.48
CA VAL A 33 -5.11 -38.38 21.26
C VAL A 33 -6.61 -38.19 21.10
N ARG A 34 -7.03 -37.29 20.21
CA ARG A 34 -8.31 -37.47 19.52
C ARG A 34 -8.02 -37.73 18.05
N ARG A 35 -8.04 -39.02 17.74
CA ARG A 35 -8.34 -39.56 16.42
C ARG A 35 -9.48 -38.75 15.80
N TRP A 36 -9.18 -37.98 14.76
CA TRP A 36 -10.14 -37.81 13.68
C TRP A 36 -9.50 -38.34 12.41
N ALA A 37 -9.96 -39.53 12.06
CA ALA A 37 -9.61 -40.21 10.82
C ALA A 37 -10.09 -39.36 9.64
N HIS A 38 -9.25 -39.31 8.60
CA HIS A 38 -9.59 -39.13 7.20
C HIS A 38 -10.99 -38.59 6.88
N ARG A 39 -11.04 -37.34 6.42
CA ARG A 39 -11.59 -37.09 5.09
C ARG A 39 -10.70 -36.10 4.36
N LYS A 40 -9.95 -36.65 3.40
CA LYS A 40 -9.44 -35.94 2.23
C LYS A 40 -10.69 -35.53 1.45
N GLU A 41 -11.18 -34.34 1.71
CA GLU A 41 -12.16 -33.68 0.87
C GLU A 41 -11.38 -32.48 0.32
N GLU A 42 -10.80 -32.68 -0.87
CA GLU A 42 -10.63 -31.59 -1.82
C GLU A 42 -12.02 -30.99 -2.03
N VAL A 43 -12.43 -30.13 -1.11
CA VAL A 43 -13.32 -29.04 -1.45
C VAL A 43 -12.46 -28.22 -2.39
N ALA A 44 -12.65 -28.45 -3.68
CA ALA A 44 -12.41 -27.44 -4.69
C ALA A 44 -13.24 -26.24 -4.25
N LEU A 45 -12.65 -25.41 -3.37
CA LEU A 45 -13.02 -24.03 -3.27
C LEU A 45 -12.88 -23.57 -4.71
N ASP A 46 -14.02 -23.36 -5.33
CA ASP A 46 -14.17 -22.72 -6.62
C ASP A 46 -13.35 -21.43 -6.53
N THR A 47 -12.08 -21.53 -6.91
CA THR A 47 -11.10 -20.48 -6.72
C THR A 47 -11.54 -19.41 -7.66
N VAL A 48 -12.27 -18.43 -7.12
CA VAL A 48 -12.63 -17.21 -7.82
C VAL A 48 -11.37 -16.75 -8.55
N PRO A 49 -11.37 -16.74 -9.89
CA PRO A 49 -10.16 -16.45 -10.65
C PRO A 49 -9.61 -15.10 -10.18
N ALA A 50 -8.28 -14.97 -10.14
CA ALA A 50 -7.67 -13.71 -9.75
C ALA A 50 -8.25 -12.59 -10.64
N ILE A 51 -8.35 -11.37 -10.11
CA ILE A 51 -8.95 -10.25 -10.85
C ILE A 51 -8.26 -10.07 -12.21
N GLU A 52 -6.95 -10.33 -12.27
CA GLU A 52 -6.16 -10.34 -13.49
C GLU A 52 -6.64 -11.39 -14.52
N ASP A 53 -7.01 -12.59 -14.07
CA ASP A 53 -7.50 -13.67 -14.92
C ASP A 53 -8.90 -13.37 -15.46
N GLN A 54 -9.74 -12.72 -14.64
CA GLN A 54 -11.07 -12.26 -15.07
C GLN A 54 -10.97 -11.12 -16.08
N LEU A 55 -10.11 -10.13 -15.82
CA LEU A 55 -9.83 -9.05 -16.76
C LEU A 55 -9.28 -9.59 -18.08
N HIS A 56 -8.44 -10.63 -18.04
CA HIS A 56 -7.95 -11.25 -19.26
C HIS A 56 -9.08 -11.83 -20.12
N ALA A 57 -9.99 -12.60 -19.51
CA ALA A 57 -11.14 -13.20 -20.21
C ALA A 57 -12.07 -12.15 -20.86
N LEU A 58 -12.16 -10.96 -20.26
CA LEU A 58 -13.02 -9.88 -20.73
C LEU A 58 -12.45 -9.10 -21.93
N ARG A 59 -11.16 -9.30 -22.27
CA ARG A 59 -10.45 -8.57 -23.34
C ARG A 59 -10.75 -7.06 -23.31
N PRO A 60 -10.45 -6.37 -22.19
CA PRO A 60 -10.85 -4.99 -21.97
C PRO A 60 -10.30 -4.08 -23.06
N VAL A 61 -11.08 -3.04 -23.35
CA VAL A 61 -10.68 -1.96 -24.24
C VAL A 61 -10.10 -0.79 -23.44
N CYS A 62 -9.34 0.05 -24.12
CA CYS A 62 -8.75 1.26 -23.57
C CYS A 62 -9.86 2.25 -23.23
N SER A 63 -9.96 2.60 -21.95
CA SER A 63 -10.94 3.55 -21.42
C SER A 63 -10.44 4.99 -21.42
N ALA A 64 -9.22 5.25 -21.91
CA ALA A 64 -8.63 6.58 -21.93
C ALA A 64 -9.56 7.58 -22.65
N GLN A 65 -10.14 8.50 -21.88
CA GLN A 65 -10.97 9.60 -22.39
C GLN A 65 -10.22 10.94 -22.40
N ARG A 66 -9.37 11.17 -21.39
CA ARG A 66 -8.67 12.46 -21.22
C ARG A 66 -7.43 12.60 -22.11
N VAL A 67 -7.05 11.54 -22.81
CA VAL A 67 -5.84 11.46 -23.65
C VAL A 67 -6.19 11.49 -25.14
N SER A 68 -7.42 11.14 -25.51
CA SER A 68 -7.91 11.11 -26.88
C SER A 68 -9.06 12.09 -26.99
N SER A 69 -8.82 13.29 -27.55
CA SER A 69 -9.79 14.26 -28.13
C SER A 69 -11.25 14.31 -27.63
N GLY A 70 -11.56 13.95 -26.38
CA GLY A 70 -12.92 13.72 -25.88
C GLY A 70 -13.60 12.42 -26.34
N ILE A 71 -12.91 11.51 -27.03
CA ILE A 71 -13.44 10.23 -27.52
C ILE A 71 -12.72 9.08 -26.80
N THR A 72 -13.45 8.07 -26.33
CA THR A 72 -12.84 6.85 -25.77
C THR A 72 -11.95 6.16 -26.81
N CYS A 73 -10.69 5.89 -26.46
CA CYS A 73 -9.73 5.24 -27.37
C CYS A 73 -10.20 3.90 -27.95
N GLY A 74 -10.73 2.99 -27.11
CA GLY A 74 -11.32 1.73 -27.58
C GLY A 74 -10.34 0.65 -28.09
N ALA A 75 -9.05 0.95 -28.24
CA ALA A 75 -8.03 -0.04 -28.60
C ALA A 75 -7.87 -1.13 -27.52
N PRO A 76 -7.36 -2.34 -27.81
CA PRO A 76 -7.15 -3.38 -26.78
C PRO A 76 -6.28 -2.87 -25.62
N ALA A 77 -6.76 -3.04 -24.39
CA ALA A 77 -6.02 -2.66 -23.20
C ALA A 77 -4.94 -3.71 -22.86
N VAL A 78 -3.79 -3.22 -22.39
CA VAL A 78 -2.63 -4.04 -21.98
C VAL A 78 -2.27 -3.83 -20.52
N ALA A 79 -2.87 -2.83 -19.86
CA ALA A 79 -2.62 -2.52 -18.47
C ALA A 79 -3.85 -1.90 -17.79
N VAL A 80 -3.92 -2.07 -16.48
CA VAL A 80 -4.75 -1.28 -15.57
C VAL A 80 -3.86 -0.25 -14.90
N ALA A 81 -4.27 1.02 -14.95
CA ALA A 81 -3.58 2.12 -14.29
C ALA A 81 -4.45 2.67 -13.15
N GLU A 82 -3.82 2.87 -11.99
CA GLU A 82 -4.38 3.58 -10.84
C GLU A 82 -3.73 4.97 -10.79
N ILE A 83 -4.54 6.01 -10.93
CA ILE A 83 -4.11 7.40 -11.02
C ILE A 83 -4.72 8.17 -9.85
N HIS A 84 -3.89 8.73 -8.97
CA HIS A 84 -4.41 9.51 -7.85
C HIS A 84 -5.13 10.77 -8.33
N ALA A 85 -6.37 10.98 -7.86
CA ALA A 85 -7.11 12.21 -8.13
C ALA A 85 -6.60 13.32 -7.22
N ILE A 86 -5.45 13.89 -7.56
CA ILE A 86 -4.77 14.90 -6.74
C ILE A 86 -5.71 16.08 -6.48
N ASP A 87 -5.81 16.45 -5.20
CA ASP A 87 -6.63 17.54 -4.68
C ASP A 87 -8.15 17.37 -4.87
N GLY A 88 -8.59 16.17 -5.29
CA GLY A 88 -9.99 15.80 -5.45
C GLY A 88 -10.22 14.31 -5.17
N CYS A 89 -9.43 13.74 -4.26
CA CYS A 89 -9.41 12.30 -4.01
C CYS A 89 -10.58 11.81 -3.15
N ASP A 90 -11.50 12.70 -2.79
CA ASP A 90 -12.75 12.50 -2.06
C ASP A 90 -13.99 12.48 -2.97
N GLN A 91 -13.79 12.63 -4.28
CA GLN A 91 -14.88 12.60 -5.25
C GLN A 91 -15.49 11.19 -5.38
N MET A 92 -16.80 11.14 -5.64
CA MET A 92 -17.48 9.88 -5.91
C MET A 92 -16.93 9.20 -7.16
N GLY A 93 -16.94 7.86 -7.18
CA GLY A 93 -16.47 7.07 -8.32
C GLY A 93 -14.96 6.80 -8.33
N LEU A 94 -14.24 7.21 -7.29
CA LEU A 94 -12.85 6.84 -7.05
C LEU A 94 -12.75 5.59 -6.17
N THR A 95 -11.57 4.97 -6.14
CA THR A 95 -11.25 3.92 -5.16
C THR A 95 -11.26 4.48 -3.73
N PRO A 96 -11.30 3.64 -2.68
CA PRO A 96 -11.15 4.09 -1.30
C PRO A 96 -9.85 4.87 -1.03
N ASP A 97 -8.81 4.61 -1.82
CA ASP A 97 -7.52 5.29 -1.76
C ASP A 97 -7.51 6.63 -2.53
N GLY A 98 -8.63 6.97 -3.18
CA GLY A 98 -8.82 8.20 -3.94
C GLY A 98 -8.20 8.17 -5.34
N ASP A 99 -8.08 6.97 -5.92
CA ASP A 99 -7.48 6.75 -7.22
C ASP A 99 -8.56 6.52 -8.29
N LEU A 100 -8.35 7.06 -9.49
CA LEU A 100 -9.07 6.73 -10.71
C LEU A 100 -8.46 5.49 -11.33
N VAL A 101 -9.30 4.53 -11.73
CA VAL A 101 -8.86 3.31 -12.41
C VAL A 101 -9.17 3.42 -13.90
N GLU A 102 -8.15 3.29 -14.75
CA GLU A 102 -8.30 3.25 -16.21
C GLU A 102 -7.67 1.98 -16.80
N THR A 103 -8.29 1.41 -17.83
CA THR A 103 -7.68 0.39 -18.68
C THR A 103 -7.01 1.07 -19.86
N LEU A 104 -5.73 0.82 -20.09
CA LEU A 104 -4.94 1.56 -21.09
C LEU A 104 -4.34 0.61 -22.13
N CYS A 105 -4.41 1.01 -23.41
CA CYS A 105 -3.57 0.44 -24.46
C CYS A 105 -2.12 0.94 -24.31
N GLN A 106 -1.20 0.36 -25.07
CA GLN A 106 0.23 0.68 -24.99
C GLN A 106 0.51 2.18 -25.23
N GLU A 107 -0.14 2.78 -26.21
CA GLU A 107 0.07 4.19 -26.58
C GLU A 107 -0.48 5.13 -25.51
N CYS A 108 -1.73 4.95 -25.09
CA CYS A 108 -2.31 5.76 -24.03
C CYS A 108 -1.55 5.59 -22.71
N LEU A 109 -1.07 4.38 -22.39
CA LEU A 109 -0.22 4.15 -21.22
C LEU A 109 1.07 4.95 -21.30
N ALA A 110 1.75 4.98 -22.45
CA ALA A 110 2.97 5.75 -22.64
C ALA A 110 2.70 7.26 -22.47
N THR A 111 1.62 7.77 -23.05
CA THR A 111 1.22 9.17 -22.94
C THR A 111 0.88 9.56 -21.50
N VAL A 112 0.07 8.77 -20.81
CA VAL A 112 -0.29 9.02 -19.40
C VAL A 112 0.95 8.96 -18.51
N ARG A 113 1.83 7.96 -18.70
CA ARG A 113 3.07 7.85 -17.93
C ARG A 113 3.96 9.08 -18.12
N TRP A 114 4.11 9.55 -19.36
CA TRP A 114 4.86 10.77 -19.66
C TRP A 114 4.23 11.99 -19.00
N ALA A 115 2.92 12.19 -19.14
CA ALA A 115 2.21 13.32 -18.56
C ALA A 115 2.33 13.34 -17.02
N MET A 116 2.19 12.18 -16.36
CA MET A 116 2.33 12.06 -14.91
C MET A 116 3.77 12.31 -14.45
N ALA A 117 4.77 11.84 -15.20
CA ALA A 117 6.17 12.11 -14.90
C ALA A 117 6.50 13.61 -14.99
N THR A 118 6.01 14.29 -16.03
CA THR A 118 6.15 15.75 -16.21
C THR A 118 5.48 16.49 -15.06
N TYR A 119 4.20 16.19 -14.78
CA TYR A 119 3.46 16.82 -13.67
C TYR A 119 4.19 16.67 -12.33
N VAL A 120 4.66 15.47 -11.99
CA VAL A 120 5.40 15.23 -10.74
C VAL A 120 6.73 15.99 -10.74
N GLY A 121 7.42 16.06 -11.87
CA GLY A 121 8.64 16.84 -12.06
C GLY A 121 8.39 18.32 -11.74
N ASP A 122 7.38 18.92 -12.34
CA ASP A 122 7.02 20.33 -12.16
C ASP A 122 6.63 20.64 -10.70
N LYS A 123 5.86 19.74 -10.07
CA LYS A 123 5.50 19.86 -8.64
C LYS A 123 6.72 19.78 -7.74
N ARG A 124 7.67 18.88 -8.02
CA ARG A 124 8.94 18.79 -7.27
C ARG A 124 9.77 20.04 -7.45
N GLU A 125 9.93 20.52 -8.67
CA GLU A 125 10.74 21.69 -8.96
C GLU A 125 10.20 22.92 -8.22
N THR A 126 8.89 23.14 -8.32
CA THR A 126 8.20 24.23 -7.60
C THR A 126 8.39 24.10 -6.10
N ALA A 127 8.19 22.90 -5.54
CA ALA A 127 8.35 22.67 -4.11
C ALA A 127 9.80 22.86 -3.63
N SER A 128 10.78 22.46 -4.43
CA SER A 128 12.20 22.65 -4.13
C SER A 128 12.58 24.12 -4.05
N ARG A 129 12.02 24.97 -4.93
CA ARG A 129 12.25 26.42 -4.91
C ARG A 129 11.65 27.10 -3.68
N CYS A 130 10.56 26.55 -3.15
CA CYS A 130 9.85 27.10 -1.98
C CYS A 130 10.21 26.42 -0.65
N GLY A 131 11.08 25.40 -0.66
CA GLY A 131 11.39 24.61 0.54
C GLY A 131 10.19 23.81 1.08
N THR A 132 9.22 23.48 0.24
CA THR A 132 7.99 22.77 0.62
C THR A 132 8.02 21.30 0.16
N ARG A 133 7.00 20.54 0.57
CA ARG A 133 6.75 19.19 0.05
C ARG A 133 5.43 19.21 -0.72
N PRO A 134 5.38 18.71 -1.96
CA PRO A 134 4.14 18.63 -2.71
C PRO A 134 3.31 17.47 -2.17
N LEU A 135 2.11 17.80 -1.67
CA LEU A 135 1.15 16.88 -1.07
C LEU A 135 -0.23 17.12 -1.71
N CYS A 136 -1.07 16.09 -1.73
CA CYS A 136 -2.49 16.21 -2.01
C CYS A 136 -3.15 16.97 -0.86
N ILE A 137 -3.88 18.04 -1.14
CA ILE A 137 -4.50 18.86 -0.09
C ILE A 137 -5.62 18.12 0.65
N THR A 138 -6.24 17.14 0.00
CA THR A 138 -7.36 16.39 0.54
C THR A 138 -6.91 15.32 1.54
N CYS A 139 -5.92 14.50 1.18
CA CYS A 139 -5.51 13.34 1.99
C CYS A 139 -4.05 13.39 2.49
N GLY A 140 -3.27 14.40 2.11
CA GLY A 140 -1.86 14.52 2.49
C GLY A 140 -0.91 13.55 1.78
N ARG A 141 -1.40 12.76 0.82
CA ARG A 141 -0.58 11.83 0.03
C ARG A 141 0.57 12.59 -0.68
N PRO A 142 1.82 12.10 -0.64
CA PRO A 142 2.91 12.74 -1.36
C PRO A 142 2.68 12.74 -2.87
N THR A 143 2.66 13.92 -3.49
CA THR A 143 2.47 14.06 -4.96
C THR A 143 3.78 14.29 -5.68
N GLY A 144 4.86 14.45 -4.93
CA GLY A 144 6.21 14.58 -5.47
C GLY A 144 6.84 13.24 -5.83
N TYR A 145 6.14 12.13 -6.03
CA TYR A 145 6.76 10.88 -6.48
C TYR A 145 5.81 10.17 -7.42
N LEU A 146 6.30 9.75 -8.60
CA LEU A 146 5.45 9.10 -9.60
C LEU A 146 4.74 7.88 -9.01
N ARG A 147 5.48 7.01 -8.30
CA ARG A 147 4.92 5.82 -7.62
C ARG A 147 3.83 6.13 -6.59
N SER A 148 3.75 7.36 -6.10
CA SER A 148 2.74 7.75 -5.11
C SER A 148 1.44 8.19 -5.77
N VAL A 149 1.48 8.65 -7.03
CA VAL A 149 0.32 9.17 -7.75
C VAL A 149 -0.07 8.33 -8.96
N PHE A 150 0.76 7.36 -9.34
CA PHE A 150 0.58 6.55 -10.52
C PHE A 150 1.13 5.14 -10.31
N ALA A 151 0.24 4.14 -10.39
CA ALA A 151 0.59 2.74 -10.37
C ALA A 151 0.03 2.04 -11.62
N VAL A 152 0.74 1.03 -12.10
CA VAL A 152 0.39 0.30 -13.33
C VAL A 152 0.54 -1.19 -13.09
N ARG A 153 -0.50 -1.94 -13.43
CA ARG A 153 -0.53 -3.41 -13.38
C ARG A 153 -0.75 -3.95 -14.80
N PRO A 154 0.15 -4.78 -15.34
CA PRO A 154 -0.04 -5.34 -16.68
C PRO A 154 -1.20 -6.32 -16.69
N ILE A 155 -1.98 -6.32 -17.78
CA ILE A 155 -2.94 -7.38 -18.08
C ILE A 155 -2.13 -8.44 -18.82
N ARG A 156 -1.95 -9.63 -18.22
CA ARG A 156 -1.19 -10.70 -18.87
C ARG A 156 -1.81 -11.00 -20.23
N SER A 157 -1.00 -11.09 -21.27
CA SER A 157 -1.39 -11.57 -22.60
C SER A 157 -0.69 -12.89 -22.86
N GLU A 158 -1.38 -14.01 -22.64
CA GLU A 158 -0.93 -15.29 -23.21
C GLU A 158 -1.29 -15.33 -24.69
N GLY A 159 -0.27 -15.52 -25.53
CA GLY A 159 -0.42 -16.17 -26.83
C GLY A 159 -1.06 -15.38 -27.98
N LEU A 160 -0.31 -14.43 -28.56
CA LEU A 160 -0.28 -14.31 -30.02
C LEU A 160 1.15 -14.55 -30.50
N ARG A 161 1.60 -15.80 -30.39
CA ARG A 161 2.72 -16.29 -31.18
C ARG A 161 2.12 -16.86 -32.47
N SER A 162 2.14 -16.07 -33.52
CA SER A 162 2.01 -16.53 -34.92
C SER A 162 3.29 -17.23 -35.34
#